data_AF-A0A0R4J808-F1
#
_entry.id   AF-A0A0R4J808-F1
#
_cell.length_a   1.000
_cell.length_b   1.000
_cell.length_c   1.000
_cell.angle_alpha   90.00
_cell.angle_beta   90.00
_cell.angle_gamma   90.00
#
_symmetry.space_group_name_H-M   'P 1'
#
loop_
_entity.id
_entity.type
_entity.pdbx_description
1 polymer ?
#
loop_
_entity_poly.entity_id
_entity_poly.type
_entity_poly.pdbx_seq_one_letter_code
_entity_poly.pdbx_strand_id
1 'polypeptide(L)'
;MQKNSPYKSKKQLFLAVPETCYQTSPLFSIANTTVCFYRIKPTYQCNRILQRKPILYAPSFFALWALHFAVKNPTLFSSILCHGRQWTSPFALMWLKLRLQNERRFLGSDVPSLIIMKALHQYVAMSEYSALPIGRWLQLVKNYKKNCKNLSTPFFYLDNYNTNIHQIISKLQDEI
;
A
#
# COMPACT_ATOMS: atom_id res chain seq x y z
N MET A 1 -18.88 -40.02 -22.25
CA MET A 1 -19.52 -38.79 -21.75
C MET A 1 -18.78 -38.31 -20.50
N GLN A 2 -18.35 -37.05 -20.56
CA GLN A 2 -17.79 -36.14 -19.54
C GLN A 2 -17.02 -36.71 -18.32
N LYS A 3 -15.69 -36.56 -18.36
CA LYS A 3 -14.82 -36.53 -17.17
C LYS A 3 -15.09 -35.23 -16.41
N ASN A 4 -15.58 -35.34 -15.18
CA ASN A 4 -15.66 -34.22 -14.25
C ASN A 4 -14.24 -33.72 -13.94
N SER A 5 -13.88 -32.58 -14.50
CA SER A 5 -12.69 -31.85 -14.07
C SER A 5 -12.85 -31.46 -12.60
N PRO A 6 -11.84 -31.65 -11.74
CA PRO A 6 -11.94 -31.23 -10.36
C PRO A 6 -12.10 -29.72 -10.33
N TYR A 7 -13.21 -29.27 -9.77
CA TYR A 7 -13.52 -27.86 -9.54
C TYR A 7 -12.41 -27.31 -8.62
N LYS A 8 -11.38 -26.67 -9.18
CA LYS A 8 -10.34 -25.99 -8.40
C LYS A 8 -11.05 -24.98 -7.51
N SER A 9 -11.15 -25.25 -6.21
CA SER A 9 -11.66 -24.28 -5.26
C SER A 9 -10.81 -23.02 -5.38
N LYS A 10 -11.39 -21.91 -5.84
CA LYS A 10 -10.67 -20.64 -5.97
C LYS A 10 -10.10 -20.26 -4.58
N LYS A 11 -8.78 -20.10 -4.49
CA LYS A 11 -8.10 -19.76 -3.22
C LYS A 11 -8.61 -18.41 -2.71
N GLN A 12 -8.97 -18.35 -1.42
CA GLN A 12 -9.39 -17.11 -0.75
C GLN A 12 -8.17 -16.19 -0.59
N LEU A 13 -8.31 -14.96 -1.08
CA LEU A 13 -7.30 -13.90 -0.98
C LEU A 13 -7.58 -13.04 0.26
N PHE A 14 -6.51 -12.62 0.94
CA PHE A 14 -6.60 -11.67 2.04
C PHE A 14 -6.00 -10.34 1.61
N LEU A 15 -6.79 -9.27 1.68
CA LEU A 15 -6.36 -7.93 1.29
C LEU A 15 -6.34 -7.02 2.52
N ALA A 16 -5.15 -6.58 2.93
CA ALA A 16 -4.99 -5.60 3.99
C ALA A 16 -5.12 -4.19 3.41
N VAL A 17 -6.20 -3.49 3.76
CA VAL A 17 -6.55 -2.15 3.26
C VAL A 17 -6.51 -1.14 4.42
N PRO A 18 -6.11 0.13 4.20
CA PRO A 18 -6.19 1.13 5.26
C PRO A 18 -7.64 1.22 5.78
N GLU A 19 -7.83 1.24 7.09
CA GLU A 19 -9.17 1.32 7.73
C GLU A 19 -9.98 2.52 7.27
N THR A 20 -9.30 3.60 6.95
CA THR A 20 -9.89 4.86 6.50
C THR A 20 -10.13 4.92 4.99
N CYS A 21 -9.77 3.87 4.23
CA CYS A 21 -10.06 3.73 2.81
C CYS A 21 -11.56 3.38 2.66
N TYR A 22 -12.43 4.31 3.04
CA TYR A 22 -13.87 4.12 3.09
C TYR A 22 -14.41 4.03 1.66
N GLN A 23 -14.64 2.77 1.25
CA GLN A 23 -15.62 2.32 0.26
C GLN A 23 -15.38 2.78 -1.19
N THR A 24 -15.83 1.94 -2.13
CA THR A 24 -15.97 2.20 -3.59
C THR A 24 -14.81 1.87 -4.53
N SER A 25 -13.71 1.24 -4.09
CA SER A 25 -12.84 0.64 -5.11
C SER A 25 -13.43 -0.70 -5.60
N PRO A 26 -13.67 -0.88 -6.92
CA PRO A 26 -14.05 -2.18 -7.49
C PRO A 26 -13.03 -3.28 -7.14
N LEU A 27 -11.79 -2.88 -6.80
CA LEU A 27 -10.74 -3.75 -6.26
C LEU A 27 -11.20 -4.59 -5.08
N PHE A 28 -12.07 -4.06 -4.22
CA PHE A 28 -12.45 -4.69 -2.97
C PHE A 28 -13.70 -5.57 -3.11
N SER A 29 -14.45 -5.43 -4.20
CA SER A 29 -15.71 -6.15 -4.46
C SER A 29 -15.53 -7.44 -5.27
N ILE A 30 -14.32 -8.02 -5.26
CA ILE A 30 -13.98 -9.19 -6.07
C ILE A 30 -14.29 -10.47 -5.32
N ALA A 31 -14.89 -11.45 -6.01
CA ALA A 31 -15.22 -12.75 -5.45
C ALA A 31 -13.98 -13.45 -4.84
N ASN A 32 -14.16 -14.04 -3.66
CA ASN A 32 -13.12 -14.73 -2.87
C ASN A 32 -12.04 -13.82 -2.25
N THR A 33 -12.29 -12.51 -2.14
CA THR A 33 -11.43 -11.58 -1.40
C THR A 33 -11.98 -11.32 -0.01
N THR A 34 -11.16 -11.51 1.02
CA THR A 34 -11.45 -11.12 2.40
C THR A 34 -10.64 -9.87 2.74
N VAL A 35 -11.34 -8.76 2.95
CA VAL A 35 -10.70 -7.50 3.32
C VAL A 35 -10.44 -7.48 4.83
N CYS A 36 -9.22 -7.08 5.18
CA CYS A 36 -8.80 -6.80 6.55
C CYS A 36 -8.36 -5.35 6.61
N PHE A 37 -8.73 -4.67 7.68
CA PHE A 37 -8.38 -3.26 7.85
C PHE A 37 -7.12 -3.13 8.69
N TYR A 38 -6.21 -2.25 8.24
CA TYR A 38 -5.03 -1.88 9.00
C TYR A 38 -5.00 -0.39 9.30
N ARG A 39 -4.48 -0.05 10.49
CA ARG A 39 -4.19 1.34 10.87
C ARG A 39 -2.77 1.70 10.49
N ILE A 40 -2.58 2.89 9.93
CA ILE A 40 -1.24 3.44 9.74
C ILE A 40 -0.84 4.17 11.01
N LYS A 41 -0.33 3.38 11.94
CA LYS A 41 0.41 3.83 13.11
C LYS A 41 1.92 3.62 12.86
N PRO A 42 2.83 4.11 13.71
CA PRO A 42 4.25 3.74 13.65
C PRO A 42 4.49 2.22 13.61
N THR A 43 3.51 1.43 14.05
CA THR A 43 3.44 -0.03 13.97
C THR A 43 2.24 -0.48 13.14
N TYR A 44 2.43 -1.42 12.21
CA TYR A 44 1.32 -2.10 11.53
C TYR A 44 0.45 -2.83 12.55
N GLN A 45 -0.85 -2.55 12.55
CA GLN A 45 -1.84 -3.26 13.35
C GLN A 45 -2.96 -3.69 12.41
N CYS A 46 -3.20 -5.00 12.37
CA CYS A 46 -4.31 -5.60 11.65
C CYS A 46 -5.32 -6.11 12.68
N ASN A 47 -6.61 -5.82 12.47
CA ASN A 47 -7.66 -6.21 13.41
C ASN A 47 -7.99 -7.71 13.38
N ARG A 48 -7.34 -8.50 12.51
CA ARG A 48 -7.56 -9.95 12.37
C ARG A 48 -6.26 -10.73 12.39
N ILE A 49 -6.29 -11.85 13.11
CA ILE A 49 -5.27 -12.92 13.01
C ILE A 49 -5.53 -13.65 11.70
N LEU A 50 -4.59 -13.55 10.78
CA LEU A 50 -4.70 -14.13 9.45
C LEU A 50 -3.94 -15.46 9.39
N GLN A 51 -4.61 -16.52 8.96
CA GLN A 51 -3.97 -17.82 8.71
C GLN A 51 -3.02 -17.80 7.49
N ARG A 52 -3.13 -16.77 6.63
CA ARG A 52 -2.31 -16.58 5.43
C ARG A 52 -1.78 -15.16 5.36
N LYS A 53 -0.63 -14.96 4.73
CA LYS A 53 -0.04 -13.63 4.54
C LYS A 53 -0.98 -12.76 3.67
N PRO A 54 -1.41 -11.59 4.15
CA PRO A 54 -2.23 -10.69 3.35
C PRO A 54 -1.40 -9.99 2.27
N ILE A 55 -2.11 -9.58 1.22
CA ILE A 55 -1.65 -8.61 0.22
C ILE A 55 -1.83 -7.22 0.83
N LEU A 56 -0.76 -6.43 0.93
CA LEU A 56 -0.81 -5.08 1.48
C LEU A 56 -1.24 -4.09 0.40
N TYR A 57 -2.45 -3.54 0.51
CA TYR A 57 -2.92 -2.47 -0.36
C TYR A 57 -2.46 -1.10 0.16
N ALA A 58 -1.73 -0.34 -0.66
CA ALA A 58 -1.13 0.92 -0.28
C ALA A 58 -1.34 2.01 -1.35
N PRO A 59 -2.36 2.86 -1.22
CA PRO A 59 -2.63 3.92 -2.21
C PRO A 59 -1.64 5.08 -2.13
N SER A 60 -1.35 5.70 -3.28
CA SER A 60 -0.60 6.95 -3.40
C SER A 60 0.73 6.94 -2.60
N PHE A 61 0.97 7.93 -1.74
CA PHE A 61 2.17 8.03 -0.92
C PHE A 61 2.35 6.90 0.11
N PHE A 62 1.31 6.12 0.44
CA PHE A 62 1.49 4.94 1.29
C PHE A 62 2.38 3.87 0.69
N ALA A 63 2.60 3.88 -0.63
CA ALA A 63 3.60 3.04 -1.26
C ALA A 63 4.99 3.15 -0.58
N LEU A 64 5.39 4.37 -0.19
CA LEU A 64 6.67 4.62 0.48
C LEU A 64 6.72 3.98 1.87
N TRP A 65 5.61 4.07 2.60
CA TRP A 65 5.47 3.47 3.93
C TRP A 65 5.39 1.94 3.85
N ALA A 66 4.58 1.41 2.95
CA ALA A 66 4.39 -0.02 2.72
C ALA A 66 5.70 -0.72 2.37
N LEU A 67 6.48 -0.11 1.46
CA LEU A 67 7.78 -0.60 1.07
C LEU A 67 8.74 -0.70 2.27
N HIS A 68 8.82 0.37 3.07
CA HIS A 68 9.65 0.37 4.27
C HIS A 68 9.22 -0.68 5.30
N PHE A 69 7.91 -0.87 5.47
CA PHE A 69 7.38 -1.86 6.41
C PHE A 69 7.63 -3.30 5.97
N ALA A 70 7.45 -3.58 4.67
CA ALA A 70 7.70 -4.90 4.10
C ALA A 70 9.19 -5.28 4.12
N VAL A 71 10.09 -4.33 3.86
CA VAL A 71 11.55 -4.58 3.99
C VAL A 71 11.93 -4.94 5.43
N LYS A 72 11.32 -4.29 6.42
CA LYS A 72 11.56 -4.61 7.83
C LYS A 72 10.92 -5.92 8.28
N ASN A 73 9.84 -6.34 7.62
CA ASN A 73 9.05 -7.51 7.99
C ASN A 73 8.75 -8.35 6.74
N PRO A 74 9.76 -9.02 6.15
CA PRO A 74 9.62 -9.69 4.86
C PRO A 74 8.64 -10.86 4.87
N THR A 75 8.30 -11.39 6.05
CA THR A 75 7.38 -12.50 6.24
C THR A 75 5.94 -12.05 6.46
N LEU A 76 5.68 -10.76 6.62
CA LEU A 76 4.38 -10.24 7.05
C LEU A 76 3.35 -10.21 5.91
N PHE A 77 3.80 -9.97 4.68
CA PHE A 77 2.95 -9.79 3.51
C PHE A 77 3.30 -10.79 2.41
N SER A 78 2.30 -11.22 1.65
CA SER A 78 2.52 -12.05 0.45
C SER A 78 2.97 -11.19 -0.72
N SER A 79 2.33 -10.04 -0.91
CA SER A 79 2.69 -9.03 -1.91
C SER A 79 2.27 -7.64 -1.45
N ILE A 80 2.76 -6.62 -2.15
CA ILE A 80 2.37 -5.23 -1.98
C ILE A 80 1.67 -4.77 -3.25
N LEU A 81 0.48 -4.19 -3.10
CA LEU A 81 -0.32 -3.66 -4.17
C LEU A 81 -0.50 -2.15 -3.98
N CYS A 82 0.18 -1.36 -4.80
CA CYS A 82 0.02 0.09 -4.81
C CYS A 82 -0.99 0.53 -5.87
N HIS A 83 -1.70 1.62 -5.59
CA HIS A 83 -2.73 2.16 -6.49
C HIS A 83 -2.69 3.68 -6.55
N GLY A 84 -2.92 4.22 -7.74
CA GLY A 84 -2.97 5.65 -8.01
C GLY A 84 -1.74 6.13 -8.79
N ARG A 85 -1.50 7.44 -8.81
CA ARG A 85 -0.40 8.03 -9.59
C ARG A 85 0.95 7.56 -9.08
N GLN A 86 1.81 7.10 -9.99
CA GLN A 86 3.15 6.64 -9.67
C GLN A 86 4.08 7.78 -9.20
N TRP A 87 4.15 7.99 -7.88
CA TRP A 87 5.06 8.94 -7.23
C TRP A 87 6.49 8.43 -7.08
N THR A 88 6.83 7.31 -7.71
CA THR A 88 8.12 6.64 -7.57
C THR A 88 9.13 7.00 -8.66
N SER A 89 8.76 7.85 -9.61
CA SER A 89 9.70 8.34 -10.61
C SER A 89 10.79 9.20 -9.95
N PRO A 90 12.03 9.24 -10.48
CA PRO A 90 13.09 10.05 -9.89
C PRO A 90 12.71 11.52 -9.70
N PHE A 91 12.01 12.11 -10.68
CA PHE A 91 11.53 13.48 -10.61
C PHE A 91 10.45 13.67 -9.55
N ALA A 92 9.47 12.76 -9.46
CA ALA A 92 8.43 12.81 -8.44
C ALA A 92 9.01 12.70 -7.02
N LEU A 93 9.95 11.78 -6.81
CA LEU A 93 10.65 11.62 -5.53
C LEU A 93 11.49 12.84 -5.17
N MET A 94 12.17 13.44 -6.14
CA MET A 94 12.96 14.66 -5.91
C MET A 94 12.06 15.84 -5.56
N TRP A 95 10.97 16.04 -6.30
CA TRP A 95 9.97 17.06 -6.01
C TRP A 95 9.39 16.88 -4.59
N LEU A 96 8.98 15.65 -4.25
CA LEU A 96 8.43 15.35 -2.94
C LEU A 96 9.43 15.60 -1.81
N LYS A 97 10.70 15.19 -2.00
CA LYS A 97 11.77 15.43 -1.05
C LYS A 97 11.94 16.93 -0.78
N LEU A 98 12.01 17.76 -1.83
CA LEU A 98 12.17 19.21 -1.71
C LEU A 98 10.98 19.84 -0.98
N ARG A 99 9.76 19.43 -1.33
CA ARG A 99 8.54 19.92 -0.67
C ARG A 99 8.50 19.60 0.82
N LEU A 100 8.80 18.37 1.18
CA LEU A 100 8.86 17.95 2.59
C LEU A 100 10.00 18.62 3.36
N GLN A 101 11.15 18.86 2.72
CA GLN A 101 12.25 19.62 3.34
C GLN A 101 11.83 21.06 3.65
N ASN A 102 11.06 21.67 2.74
CA ASN A 102 10.54 23.01 2.92
C ASN A 102 9.50 23.05 4.06
N GLU A 103 8.50 22.15 4.05
CA GLU A 103 7.54 22.06 5.16
C GLU A 103 8.23 21.85 6.50
N ARG A 104 9.24 20.96 6.57
CA ARG A 104 10.02 20.74 7.79
C ARG A 104 10.68 22.03 8.31
N ARG A 105 11.15 22.89 7.41
CA ARG A 105 11.81 24.16 7.78
C ARG A 105 10.82 25.13 8.43
N PHE A 106 9.56 25.13 7.97
CA PHE A 106 8.53 26.04 8.47
C PHE A 106 7.77 25.52 9.68
N LEU A 107 7.48 24.22 9.73
CA LEU A 107 6.56 23.62 10.70
C LEU A 107 7.24 22.70 11.71
N GLY A 108 8.53 22.39 11.52
CA GLY A 108 9.25 21.41 12.33
C GLY A 108 9.13 19.97 11.80
N SER A 109 9.79 19.04 12.48
CA SER A 109 9.91 17.65 12.02
C SER A 109 8.78 16.75 12.49
N ASP A 110 8.25 17.00 13.68
CA ASP A 110 7.37 16.07 14.42
C ASP A 110 5.88 16.32 14.17
N VAL A 111 5.57 17.23 13.25
CA VAL A 111 4.21 17.55 12.83
C VAL A 111 3.84 16.84 11.52
N PRO A 112 2.55 16.62 11.25
CA PRO A 112 2.07 16.11 9.96
C PRO A 112 2.45 16.98 8.76
N SER A 113 2.66 16.35 7.60
CA SER A 113 2.87 17.07 6.33
C SER A 113 1.53 17.46 5.70
N LEU A 114 1.33 18.74 5.42
CA LEU A 114 0.10 19.23 4.79
C LEU A 114 -0.06 18.70 3.36
N ILE A 115 1.03 18.64 2.59
CA ILE A 115 1.01 18.09 1.21
C ILE A 115 0.63 16.62 1.22
N ILE A 116 1.20 15.82 2.12
CA ILE A 116 0.86 14.40 2.24
C ILE A 116 -0.58 14.22 2.69
N MET A 117 -1.03 14.97 3.70
CA MET A 117 -2.41 14.93 4.16
C MET A 117 -3.40 15.24 3.03
N LYS A 118 -3.15 16.32 2.27
CA LYS A 118 -3.99 16.70 1.12
C LYS A 118 -4.04 15.61 0.05
N ALA A 119 -2.92 15.00 -0.27
CA ALA A 119 -2.88 13.94 -1.28
C ALA A 119 -3.54 12.63 -0.82
N LEU A 120 -3.43 12.31 0.47
CA LEU A 120 -4.07 11.14 1.06
C LEU A 120 -5.56 11.34 1.27
N HIS A 121 -6.04 12.58 1.40
CA HIS A 121 -7.44 12.88 1.58
C HIS A 121 -8.33 12.31 0.47
N GLN A 122 -7.80 12.17 -0.74
CA GLN A 122 -8.49 11.55 -1.87
C GLN A 122 -8.75 10.05 -1.69
N TYR A 123 -8.03 9.40 -0.78
CA TYR A 123 -8.07 7.94 -0.57
C TYR A 123 -8.48 7.56 0.85
N VAL A 124 -8.46 8.51 1.80
CA VAL A 124 -8.55 8.24 3.24
C VAL A 124 -9.37 9.33 3.96
N ALA A 125 -10.30 8.91 4.83
CA ALA A 125 -11.04 9.78 5.72
C ALA A 125 -10.13 10.51 6.74
N MET A 126 -10.33 11.84 6.89
CA MET A 126 -9.45 12.75 7.63
C MET A 126 -9.46 12.59 9.16
N SER A 127 -10.57 12.11 9.73
CA SER A 127 -10.84 12.26 11.17
C SER A 127 -10.01 11.39 12.10
N GLU A 128 -9.32 10.36 11.58
CA GLU A 128 -8.61 9.37 12.42
C GLU A 128 -7.14 9.15 12.03
N TYR A 129 -6.62 9.96 11.11
CA TYR A 129 -5.32 9.68 10.52
C TYR A 129 -4.18 10.35 11.28
N SER A 130 -3.47 9.56 12.12
CA SER A 130 -2.14 9.92 12.62
C SER A 130 -1.14 9.89 11.48
N ALA A 131 -1.16 10.92 10.61
CA ALA A 131 -0.22 11.02 9.51
C ALA A 131 1.20 11.02 10.08
N LEU A 132 2.06 10.17 9.52
CA LEU A 132 3.46 10.12 9.92
C LEU A 132 4.04 11.55 9.88
N PRO A 133 4.89 11.91 10.85
CA PRO A 133 5.45 13.25 10.90
C PRO A 133 6.33 13.51 9.67
N ILE A 134 6.50 14.78 9.29
CA ILE A 134 7.28 15.21 8.12
C ILE A 134 8.66 14.53 8.10
N GLY A 135 9.32 14.43 9.26
CA GLY A 135 10.62 13.77 9.41
C GLY A 135 10.59 12.30 8.97
N ARG A 136 9.52 11.57 9.26
CA ARG A 136 9.36 10.17 8.85
C ARG A 136 9.13 10.07 7.35
N TRP A 137 8.29 10.92 6.76
CA TRP A 137 8.12 10.93 5.30
C TRP A 137 9.43 11.22 4.57
N LEU A 138 10.23 12.17 5.05
CA LEU A 138 11.55 12.44 4.48
C LEU A 138 12.49 11.24 4.55
N GLN A 139 12.48 10.48 5.66
CA GLN A 139 13.26 9.25 5.77
C GLN A 139 12.80 8.21 4.74
N LEU A 140 11.50 8.02 4.59
CA LEU A 140 10.94 7.08 3.62
C LEU A 140 11.32 7.44 2.18
N VAL A 141 11.21 8.72 1.80
CA VAL A 141 11.59 9.21 0.47
C VAL A 141 13.08 9.00 0.21
N LYS A 142 13.94 9.33 1.17
CA LYS A 142 15.40 9.15 1.03
C LYS A 142 15.78 7.68 0.90
N ASN A 143 15.09 6.80 1.62
CA ASN A 143 15.39 5.37 1.66
C ASN A 143 14.72 4.58 0.54
N TYR A 144 13.84 5.20 -0.26
CA TYR A 144 13.05 4.52 -1.28
C TYR A 144 13.88 3.57 -2.17
N LYS A 145 14.95 4.06 -2.79
CA LYS A 145 15.80 3.24 -3.68
C LYS A 145 16.43 2.05 -2.95
N LYS A 146 16.88 2.25 -1.70
CA LYS A 146 17.46 1.18 -0.88
C LYS A 146 16.40 0.15 -0.51
N ASN A 147 15.22 0.60 -0.13
CA ASN A 147 14.11 -0.26 0.23
C ASN A 147 13.63 -1.08 -0.98
N CYS A 148 13.58 -0.51 -2.19
CA CYS A 148 13.25 -1.27 -3.40
C CYS A 148 14.26 -2.39 -3.67
N LYS A 149 15.57 -2.14 -3.51
CA LYS A 149 16.61 -3.15 -3.71
C LYS A 149 16.55 -4.28 -2.67
N ASN A 150 16.14 -3.96 -1.45
CA ASN A 150 16.10 -4.91 -0.34
C ASN A 150 14.75 -5.62 -0.23
N LEU A 151 13.80 -5.33 -1.13
CA LEU A 151 12.47 -5.92 -1.07
C LEU A 151 12.51 -7.33 -1.66
N SER A 152 12.21 -8.32 -0.82
CA SER A 152 11.99 -9.70 -1.25
C SER A 152 10.53 -10.00 -1.60
N THR A 153 9.60 -9.17 -1.11
CA THR A 153 8.16 -9.28 -1.36
C THR A 153 7.80 -8.75 -2.76
N PRO A 154 7.00 -9.47 -3.57
CA PRO A 154 6.49 -8.96 -4.84
C PRO A 154 5.80 -7.60 -4.69
N PHE A 155 6.13 -6.64 -5.58
CA PHE A 155 5.63 -5.27 -5.56
C PHE A 155 4.94 -4.93 -6.87
N PHE A 156 3.64 -4.64 -6.80
CA PHE A 156 2.79 -4.33 -7.93
C PHE A 156 2.29 -2.89 -7.85
N TYR A 157 2.25 -2.20 -8.99
CA TYR A 157 1.77 -0.83 -9.09
C TYR A 157 0.61 -0.75 -10.11
N LEU A 158 -0.57 -0.35 -9.64
CA LEU A 158 -1.76 -0.09 -10.44
C LEU A 158 -1.79 1.41 -10.77
N ASP A 159 -1.48 1.75 -12.01
CA ASP A 159 -1.69 3.12 -12.51
C ASP A 159 -3.11 3.26 -13.07
N ASN A 160 -3.70 4.45 -12.90
CA ASN A 160 -5.08 4.76 -13.28
C ASN A 160 -5.37 4.58 -14.78
N TYR A 161 -4.33 4.53 -15.61
CA TYR A 161 -4.46 4.59 -17.05
C TYR A 161 -4.57 3.24 -17.75
N ASN A 162 -4.05 2.13 -17.22
CA ASN A 162 -4.04 0.87 -17.99
C ASN A 162 -3.68 -0.40 -17.21
N THR A 163 -4.38 -0.74 -16.14
CA THR A 163 -4.23 -2.08 -15.56
C THR A 163 -5.58 -2.74 -15.32
N ASN A 164 -5.78 -3.84 -16.03
CA ASN A 164 -6.91 -4.73 -15.83
C ASN A 164 -6.68 -5.44 -14.49
N ILE A 165 -7.21 -4.85 -13.42
CA ILE A 165 -7.10 -5.29 -12.03
C ILE A 165 -7.26 -6.81 -11.87
N HIS A 166 -8.17 -7.41 -12.66
CA HIS A 166 -8.41 -8.84 -12.69
C HIS A 166 -7.19 -9.68 -13.11
N GLN A 167 -6.32 -9.18 -14.01
CA GLN A 167 -5.09 -9.86 -14.42
C GLN A 167 -4.01 -9.83 -13.35
N ILE A 168 -3.93 -8.75 -12.56
CA ILE A 168 -2.97 -8.68 -11.45
C ILE A 168 -3.45 -9.56 -10.31
N ILE A 169 -4.76 -9.59 -10.06
CA ILE A 169 -5.33 -10.48 -9.05
C ILE A 169 -5.23 -11.94 -9.46
N SER A 170 -5.38 -12.29 -10.75
CA SER A 170 -5.12 -13.66 -11.21
C SER A 170 -3.65 -14.06 -11.01
N LYS A 171 -2.69 -13.18 -11.32
CA LYS A 171 -1.27 -13.42 -11.02
C LYS A 171 -1.01 -13.61 -9.53
N LEU A 172 -1.66 -12.80 -8.69
CA LEU A 172 -1.57 -12.90 -7.23
C LEU A 172 -2.23 -14.18 -6.68
N GLN A 173 -3.16 -14.80 -7.40
CA GLN A 173 -3.72 -16.11 -7.06
C GLN A 173 -2.82 -17.28 -7.47
N ASP A 174 -2.03 -17.12 -8.53
CA ASP A 174 -1.14 -18.16 -9.06
C ASP A 174 0.22 -18.21 -8.32
N GLU A 175 0.68 -17.10 -7.73
CA GLU A 175 1.94 -17.00 -6.96
C GLU A 175 1.84 -17.50 -5.49
N ILE A 176 0.62 -17.80 -5.00
CA ILE A 176 0.33 -18.33 -3.65
C ILE A 176 -0.11 -19.79 -3.78
#